data_AF-H1PXN0-F1
#
_entry.id   AF-H1PXN0-F1
#
_cell.length_a   1.000
_cell.length_b   1.000
_cell.length_c   1.000
_cell.angle_alpha   90.00
_cell.angle_beta   90.00
_cell.angle_gamma   90.00
#
_symmetry.space_group_name_H-M   'P 1'
#
loop_
_entity.id
_entity.type
_entity.pdbx_description
1 polymer ?
#
loop_
_entity_poly.entity_id
_entity_poly.type
_entity_poly.pdbx_seq_one_letter_code
_entity_poly.pdbx_strand_id
1 'polypeptide(L)'
;MRKALLLFGNEMERDNLIESAVYLQNSLGFKIMPLYIKDMSRDKIIAASTDGMMMSGRSPFIMQGWADMEKQEIEDIEKILKSKGIKTELEVDIGLVPEIVTDRMKSCDTLLIGKNEAITERIVSILKGNYKSIIFVGEKPLKGMDKVIIANDDGVKINRSCYQFTNLFPEVKEFISFVINKEIEENHLIGYLEGKEKTIKHEVLNTADYDEVLEKINECDFFVMGNLSRSYFFEKIIGKNGIKLLEKSKTPIFIG
;
A
#
# COMPACT_ATOMS: atom_id res chain seq x y z
N MET A 1 -11.85 12.46 -12.89
CA MET A 1 -10.40 12.57 -12.64
C MET A 1 -10.07 11.69 -11.46
N ARG A 2 -9.17 10.72 -11.63
CA ARG A 2 -8.80 9.74 -10.59
C ARG A 2 -8.07 10.45 -9.44
N LYS A 3 -8.32 10.08 -8.19
CA LYS A 3 -7.71 10.68 -6.99
C LYS A 3 -6.97 9.63 -6.16
N ALA A 4 -5.72 9.89 -5.83
CA ALA A 4 -4.92 9.04 -4.94
C ALA A 4 -4.68 9.77 -3.62
N LEU A 5 -5.11 9.18 -2.51
CA LEU A 5 -4.75 9.64 -1.17
C LEU A 5 -3.32 9.19 -0.88
N LEU A 6 -2.38 10.12 -0.79
CA LEU A 6 -0.98 9.84 -0.43
C LEU A 6 -0.83 10.06 1.07
N LEU A 7 -0.74 8.97 1.83
CA LEU A 7 -0.65 9.03 3.28
C LEU A 7 0.81 8.96 3.72
N PHE A 8 1.24 9.97 4.48
CA PHE A 8 2.52 10.03 5.17
C PHE A 8 2.42 9.55 6.61
N GLY A 9 3.46 8.88 7.07
CA GLY A 9 3.68 8.46 8.44
C GLY A 9 5.15 8.06 8.65
N ASN A 10 5.37 6.92 9.33
CA ASN A 10 6.69 6.36 9.56
C ASN A 10 7.07 5.30 8.51
N GLU A 11 6.91 5.61 7.23
CA GLU A 11 7.44 4.78 6.15
C GLU A 11 8.96 4.89 6.07
N MET A 12 9.65 3.77 5.90
CA MET A 12 11.11 3.76 5.71
C MET A 12 11.51 4.38 4.36
N GLU A 13 10.71 4.13 3.32
CA GLU A 13 11.04 4.42 1.92
C GLU A 13 10.22 5.60 1.37
N ARG A 14 10.30 6.76 2.05
CA ARG A 14 9.51 7.96 1.71
C ARG A 14 9.73 8.46 0.29
N ASP A 15 10.97 8.44 -0.20
CA ASP A 15 11.29 8.92 -1.55
C ASP A 15 10.61 8.06 -2.62
N ASN A 16 10.60 6.74 -2.44
CA ASN A 16 9.92 5.83 -3.36
C ASN A 16 8.40 6.06 -3.38
N LEU A 17 7.82 6.34 -2.22
CA LEU A 17 6.40 6.68 -2.09
C LEU A 17 6.06 7.96 -2.87
N ILE A 18 6.88 9.00 -2.73
CA ILE A 18 6.71 10.26 -3.46
C ILE A 18 6.93 10.07 -4.96
N GLU A 19 7.96 9.34 -5.38
CA GLU A 19 8.20 9.02 -6.80
C GLU A 19 7.02 8.27 -7.43
N SER A 20 6.42 7.35 -6.68
CA SER A 20 5.20 6.64 -7.11
C SER A 20 4.02 7.59 -7.29
N ALA A 21 3.83 8.54 -6.37
CA ALA A 21 2.79 9.56 -6.48
C ALA A 21 3.01 10.48 -7.69
N VAL A 22 4.26 10.86 -7.96
CA VAL A 22 4.64 11.66 -9.13
C VAL A 22 4.33 10.91 -10.43
N TYR A 23 4.62 9.60 -10.48
CA TYR A 23 4.28 8.76 -11.64
C TYR A 23 2.76 8.70 -11.84
N LEU A 24 1.98 8.44 -10.79
CA LEU A 24 0.50 8.45 -10.87
C LEU A 24 -0.03 9.80 -11.38
N GLN A 25 0.57 10.91 -10.94
CA GLN A 25 0.17 12.25 -11.37
C GLN A 25 0.49 12.51 -12.84
N ASN A 26 1.75 12.30 -13.23
CA ASN A 26 2.26 12.78 -14.51
C ASN A 26 1.95 11.81 -15.65
N SER A 27 2.00 10.50 -15.38
CA SER A 27 1.79 9.47 -16.40
C SER A 27 0.33 9.04 -16.47
N LEU A 28 -0.36 8.99 -15.33
CA LEU A 28 -1.73 8.44 -15.25
C LEU A 28 -2.79 9.50 -14.91
N GLY A 29 -2.42 10.78 -14.77
CA GLY A 29 -3.37 11.88 -14.57
C GLY A 29 -4.15 11.82 -13.25
N PHE A 30 -3.60 11.18 -12.22
CA PHE A 30 -4.19 11.21 -10.89
C PHE A 30 -4.03 12.60 -10.26
N LYS A 31 -5.05 13.05 -9.54
CA LYS A 31 -4.90 14.10 -8.54
C LYS A 31 -4.37 13.47 -7.25
N ILE A 32 -3.15 13.82 -6.87
CA ILE A 32 -2.56 13.39 -5.60
C ILE A 32 -3.13 14.27 -4.48
N MET A 33 -3.59 13.62 -3.42
CA MET A 33 -4.12 14.23 -2.19
C MET A 33 -3.17 13.86 -1.05
N PRO A 34 -2.13 14.65 -0.77
CA PRO A 34 -1.17 14.35 0.28
C PRO A 34 -1.80 14.59 1.67
N LEU A 35 -1.58 13.66 2.60
CA LEU A 35 -2.13 13.69 3.94
C LEU A 35 -1.08 13.25 4.96
N TYR A 36 -0.86 14.06 5.99
CA TYR A 36 -0.14 13.72 7.21
C TYR A 36 -1.15 13.66 8.36
N ILE A 37 -1.08 12.63 9.20
CA ILE A 37 -1.97 12.50 10.36
C ILE A 37 -1.14 12.47 11.63
N LYS A 38 -1.37 13.43 12.52
CA LYS A 38 -0.86 13.44 13.89
C LYS A 38 -1.60 12.38 14.71
N ASP A 39 -0.94 11.26 14.93
CA ASP A 39 -1.55 10.05 15.51
C ASP A 39 -1.72 10.16 17.03
N MET A 40 -2.95 10.36 17.49
CA MET A 40 -3.31 10.45 18.92
C MET A 40 -3.07 9.17 19.72
N SER A 41 -2.83 8.02 19.06
CA SER A 41 -2.50 6.79 19.78
C SER A 41 -1.10 6.84 20.40
N ARG A 42 -0.19 7.65 19.86
CA ARG A 42 1.17 7.85 20.40
C ARG A 42 1.14 8.45 21.80
N ASP A 43 0.26 9.42 22.03
CA ASP A 43 0.11 10.08 23.33
C ASP A 43 -0.33 9.09 24.42
N LYS A 44 -1.16 8.10 24.06
CA LYS A 44 -1.61 7.05 24.98
C LYS A 44 -0.50 6.07 25.35
N ILE A 45 0.36 5.71 24.39
CA ILE A 45 1.50 4.80 24.63
C ILE A 45 2.55 5.49 25.52
N ILE A 46 2.79 6.78 25.30
CA ILE A 46 3.73 7.59 26.10
C ILE A 46 3.22 7.72 27.54
N ALA A 47 1.91 7.96 27.74
CA ALA A 47 1.33 8.01 29.07
C ALA A 47 1.39 6.67 29.83
N ALA A 48 1.44 5.53 29.11
CA ALA A 48 1.39 4.19 29.67
C ALA A 48 2.77 3.50 29.80
N SER A 49 3.85 4.08 29.27
CA SER A 49 5.19 3.49 29.33
C SER A 49 5.87 3.72 30.70
N THR A 50 6.84 2.86 31.05
CA THR A 50 7.66 3.00 32.27
C THR A 50 8.40 4.35 32.30
N ASP A 51 8.77 4.87 31.13
CA ASP A 51 9.31 6.23 30.97
C ASP A 51 8.23 7.30 31.24
N GLY A 52 6.99 7.12 30.78
CA GLY A 52 5.87 8.01 31.09
C GLY A 52 5.58 8.16 32.58
N MET A 53 5.72 7.08 33.36
CA MET A 53 5.58 7.10 34.82
C MET A 53 6.78 7.78 35.53
N MET A 54 8.01 7.64 35.00
CA MET A 54 9.23 8.28 35.54
C MET A 54 9.40 9.75 35.09
N MET A 55 8.73 10.19 34.01
CA MET A 55 8.93 11.49 33.35
C MET A 55 7.87 12.55 33.67
N SER A 56 7.01 12.32 34.65
CA SER A 56 5.98 13.28 35.09
C SER A 56 6.52 14.69 35.45
N GLY A 57 7.80 14.82 35.79
CA GLY A 57 8.48 16.11 36.02
C GLY A 57 9.25 16.73 34.85
N ARG A 58 9.45 16.02 33.73
CA ARG A 58 10.17 16.51 32.51
C ARG A 58 9.29 16.55 31.24
N SER A 59 8.02 16.17 31.40
CA SER A 59 7.00 16.04 30.35
C SER A 59 6.87 17.22 29.37
N PRO A 60 6.90 18.51 29.80
CA PRO A 60 6.71 19.63 28.87
C PRO A 60 7.84 19.80 27.84
N PHE A 61 9.10 19.59 28.25
CA PHE A 61 10.26 19.75 27.37
C PHE A 61 10.36 18.64 26.32
N ILE A 62 9.95 17.42 26.69
CA ILE A 62 9.90 16.29 25.76
C ILE A 62 8.77 16.50 24.77
N MET A 63 7.56 16.88 25.24
CA MET A 63 6.45 17.19 24.34
C MET A 63 6.78 18.30 23.35
N GLN A 64 7.47 19.34 23.79
CA GLN A 64 7.91 20.44 22.94
C GLN A 64 8.94 19.98 21.88
N GLY A 65 9.96 19.21 22.28
CA GLY A 65 10.94 18.67 21.34
C GLY A 65 10.31 17.76 20.28
N TRP A 66 9.30 16.97 20.65
CA TRP A 66 8.57 16.13 19.71
C TRP A 66 7.70 16.95 18.75
N ALA A 67 7.02 17.98 19.25
CA ALA A 67 6.24 18.90 18.42
C ALA A 67 7.14 19.65 17.41
N ASP A 68 8.35 20.04 17.82
CA ASP A 68 9.33 20.68 16.95
C ASP A 68 9.85 19.72 15.87
N MET A 69 10.14 18.46 16.23
CA MET A 69 10.52 17.40 15.27
C MET A 69 9.39 17.10 14.28
N GLU A 70 8.15 16.98 14.75
CA GLU A 70 6.99 16.72 13.89
C GLU A 70 6.73 17.90 12.94
N LYS A 71 6.87 19.13 13.43
CA LYS A 71 6.76 20.33 12.60
C LYS A 71 7.82 20.34 11.50
N GLN A 72 9.07 20.03 11.85
CA GLN A 72 10.17 19.94 10.88
C GLN A 72 9.88 18.88 9.82
N GLU A 73 9.37 17.71 10.24
CA GLU A 73 8.99 16.63 9.33
C GLU A 73 7.91 17.07 8.33
N ILE A 74 6.85 17.74 8.80
CA ILE A 74 5.78 18.28 7.94
C ILE A 74 6.34 19.27 6.92
N GLU A 75 7.18 20.22 7.36
CA GLU A 75 7.81 21.20 6.48
C GLU A 75 8.71 20.56 5.42
N ASP A 76 9.44 19.50 5.79
CA ASP A 76 10.32 18.79 4.86
C ASP A 76 9.51 17.99 3.84
N ILE A 77 8.41 17.35 4.25
CA ILE A 77 7.48 16.68 3.33
C ILE A 77 6.92 17.70 2.32
N GLU A 78 6.43 18.86 2.79
CA GLU A 78 5.90 19.90 1.91
C GLU A 78 6.93 20.39 0.88
N LYS A 79 8.18 20.62 1.31
CA LYS A 79 9.26 21.04 0.41
C LYS A 79 9.55 19.99 -0.65
N ILE A 80 9.61 18.72 -0.28
CA ILE A 80 9.87 17.62 -1.22
C ILE A 80 8.70 17.45 -2.20
N LEU A 81 7.46 17.50 -1.73
CA LEU A 81 6.28 17.43 -2.59
C LEU A 81 6.28 18.55 -3.64
N LYS A 82 6.56 19.79 -3.21
CA LYS A 82 6.66 20.96 -4.10
C LYS A 82 7.79 20.81 -5.11
N SER A 83 8.99 20.39 -4.66
CA SER A 83 10.15 20.22 -5.55
C SER A 83 9.95 19.11 -6.59
N LYS A 84 9.18 18.07 -6.25
CA LYS A 84 8.80 16.97 -7.14
C LYS A 84 7.57 17.27 -8.00
N GLY A 85 6.98 18.47 -7.88
CA GLY A 85 5.89 18.93 -8.74
C GLY A 85 4.50 18.41 -8.37
N ILE A 86 4.29 17.96 -7.13
CA ILE A 86 2.95 17.65 -6.62
C ILE A 86 2.17 18.96 -6.43
N LYS A 87 1.02 19.06 -7.07
CA LYS A 87 0.26 20.32 -7.18
C LYS A 87 -0.62 20.65 -5.97
N THR A 88 -1.02 19.63 -5.22
CA THR A 88 -1.90 19.78 -4.06
C THR A 88 -1.06 20.01 -2.81
N GLU A 89 -1.52 20.89 -1.93
CA GLU A 89 -0.88 21.12 -0.63
C GLU A 89 -1.01 19.90 0.29
N LEU A 90 -0.09 19.76 1.23
CA LEU A 90 -0.14 18.72 2.26
C LEU A 90 -1.26 19.06 3.25
N GLU A 91 -2.23 18.16 3.37
CA GLU A 91 -3.21 18.26 4.44
C GLU A 91 -2.64 17.66 5.73
N VAL A 92 -2.82 18.36 6.85
CA VAL A 92 -2.42 17.88 8.18
C VAL A 92 -3.66 17.74 9.03
N ASP A 93 -3.91 16.52 9.52
CA ASP A 93 -5.07 16.18 10.35
C ASP A 93 -4.61 15.58 11.69
N ILE A 94 -5.51 15.51 12.69
CA ILE A 94 -5.20 15.03 14.04
C ILE A 94 -6.26 14.01 14.45
N GLY A 95 -5.83 12.79 14.80
CA GLY A 95 -6.75 11.77 15.26
C GLY A 95 -6.24 10.35 15.09
N LEU A 96 -7.16 9.40 15.01
CA LEU A 96 -6.85 7.99 14.77
C LEU A 96 -6.66 7.77 13.27
N VAL A 97 -5.45 7.32 12.88
CA VAL A 97 -5.07 7.14 11.48
C VAL A 97 -6.10 6.34 10.66
N PRO A 98 -6.59 5.16 11.11
CA PRO A 98 -7.55 4.40 10.32
C PRO A 98 -8.89 5.12 10.10
N GLU A 99 -9.35 5.93 11.06
CA GLU A 99 -10.62 6.66 10.98
C GLU A 99 -10.54 7.79 9.96
N ILE A 100 -9.50 8.62 10.07
CA ILE A 100 -9.26 9.73 9.14
C ILE A 100 -9.04 9.18 7.73
N VAL A 101 -8.19 8.15 7.57
CA VAL A 101 -7.98 7.51 6.25
C VAL A 101 -9.29 7.02 5.66
N THR A 102 -10.14 6.35 6.44
CA THR A 102 -11.44 5.85 5.97
C THR A 102 -12.35 6.98 5.51
N ASP A 103 -12.38 8.10 6.23
CA ASP A 103 -13.17 9.26 5.86
C ASP A 103 -12.66 9.92 4.56
N ARG A 104 -11.36 10.19 4.47
CA ARG A 104 -10.72 10.80 3.30
C ARG A 104 -10.85 9.93 2.05
N MET A 105 -10.78 8.61 2.23
CA MET A 105 -10.98 7.63 1.16
C MET A 105 -12.38 7.64 0.55
N LYS A 106 -13.40 8.21 1.20
CA LYS A 106 -14.72 8.43 0.56
C LYS A 106 -14.60 9.27 -0.71
N SER A 107 -13.68 10.24 -0.71
CA SER A 107 -13.45 11.18 -1.82
C SER A 107 -12.33 10.78 -2.80
N CYS A 108 -11.57 9.73 -2.49
CA CYS A 108 -10.43 9.25 -3.28
C CYS A 108 -10.70 7.88 -3.92
N ASP A 109 -9.98 7.50 -4.97
CA ASP A 109 -10.17 6.22 -5.67
C ASP A 109 -9.21 5.14 -5.17
N THR A 110 -8.02 5.53 -4.73
CA THR A 110 -7.01 4.62 -4.17
C THR A 110 -6.23 5.28 -3.04
N LEU A 111 -5.77 4.48 -2.09
CA LEU A 111 -4.79 4.86 -1.08
C LEU A 111 -3.39 4.50 -1.58
N LEU A 112 -2.42 5.38 -1.36
CA LEU A 112 -1.00 5.17 -1.62
C LEU A 112 -0.25 5.32 -0.30
N ILE A 113 0.39 4.23 0.14
CA ILE A 113 1.06 4.14 1.45
C ILE A 113 2.41 3.44 1.33
N GLY A 114 3.35 3.87 2.16
CA GLY A 114 4.63 3.18 2.29
C GLY A 114 4.46 1.79 2.94
N LYS A 115 5.25 0.85 2.45
CA LYS A 115 5.39 -0.50 3.00
C LYS A 115 6.56 -0.53 3.98
N ASN A 116 6.28 -0.93 5.21
CA ASN A 116 7.30 -1.24 6.21
C ASN A 116 7.70 -2.72 6.14
N GLU A 117 8.82 -3.10 6.77
CA GLU A 117 9.31 -4.49 6.80
C GLU A 117 8.24 -5.49 7.27
N ALA A 118 7.43 -5.07 8.24
CA ALA A 118 6.31 -5.84 8.76
C ALA A 118 5.00 -5.09 8.62
N ILE A 119 3.93 -5.84 8.36
CA ILE A 119 2.58 -5.28 8.41
C ILE A 119 2.19 -4.98 9.86
N THR A 120 1.81 -3.73 10.13
CA THR A 120 1.44 -3.27 11.48
C THR A 120 -0.07 -3.37 11.69
N GLU A 121 -0.53 -3.38 12.95
CA GLU A 121 -1.97 -3.36 13.28
C GLU A 121 -2.71 -2.17 12.66
N ARG A 122 -2.02 -1.03 12.51
CA ARG A 122 -2.52 0.15 11.80
C ARG A 122 -2.84 -0.17 10.34
N ILE A 123 -1.91 -0.81 9.63
CA ILE A 123 -2.10 -1.23 8.24
C ILE A 123 -3.22 -2.27 8.12
N VAL A 124 -3.28 -3.23 9.05
CA VAL A 124 -4.38 -4.20 9.11
C VAL A 124 -5.73 -3.51 9.30
N SER A 125 -5.79 -2.50 10.17
CA SER A 125 -7.01 -1.73 10.41
C SER A 125 -7.44 -0.94 9.17
N ILE A 126 -6.48 -0.34 8.46
CA ILE A 126 -6.72 0.31 7.16
C ILE A 126 -7.25 -0.70 6.12
N LEU A 127 -6.62 -1.87 5.99
CA LEU A 127 -7.04 -2.93 5.06
C LEU A 127 -8.45 -3.47 5.37
N LYS A 128 -8.84 -3.48 6.65
CA LYS A 128 -10.18 -3.92 7.09
C LYS A 128 -11.25 -2.84 6.92
N GLY A 129 -10.88 -1.57 7.13
CA GLY A 129 -11.80 -0.43 7.09
C GLY A 129 -12.06 0.14 5.69
N ASN A 130 -11.16 -0.10 4.73
CA ASN A 130 -11.27 0.45 3.39
C ASN A 130 -11.85 -0.54 2.38
N TYR A 131 -12.83 -0.07 1.61
CA TYR A 131 -13.47 -0.84 0.53
C TYR A 131 -12.84 -0.57 -0.84
N LYS A 132 -12.00 0.46 -0.93
CA LYS A 132 -11.30 0.90 -2.14
C LYS A 132 -9.87 0.38 -2.15
N SER A 133 -9.22 0.51 -3.29
CA SER A 133 -7.89 -0.05 -3.49
C SER A 133 -6.81 0.66 -2.69
N ILE A 134 -5.75 -0.09 -2.41
CA ILE A 134 -4.55 0.35 -1.70
C ILE A 134 -3.34 -0.06 -2.54
N ILE A 135 -2.39 0.87 -2.65
CA ILE A 135 -1.10 0.70 -3.30
C ILE A 135 -0.04 0.80 -2.20
N PHE A 136 0.65 -0.30 -1.95
CA PHE A 136 1.81 -0.35 -1.07
C PHE A 136 3.08 -0.10 -1.88
N VAL A 137 3.93 0.80 -1.40
CA VAL A 137 5.21 1.11 -2.02
C VAL A 137 6.34 0.82 -1.04
N GLY A 138 7.23 -0.11 -1.40
CA GLY A 138 8.41 -0.45 -0.59
C GLY A 138 9.71 0.09 -1.20
N GLU A 139 10.67 -0.82 -1.36
CA GLU A 139 12.01 -0.53 -1.87
C GLU A 139 12.06 -0.10 -3.34
N LYS A 140 11.02 -0.43 -4.14
CA LYS A 140 10.92 0.04 -5.52
C LYS A 140 9.73 0.98 -5.67
N PRO A 141 9.92 2.16 -6.27
CA PRO A 141 8.83 3.05 -6.64
C PRO A 141 8.06 2.50 -7.85
N LEU A 142 6.79 2.87 -7.95
CA LEU A 142 5.99 2.68 -9.16
C LEU A 142 6.46 3.65 -10.24
N LYS A 143 7.05 3.13 -11.31
CA LYS A 143 7.59 3.90 -12.45
C LYS A 143 7.05 3.47 -13.81
N GLY A 144 6.25 2.41 -13.85
CA GLY A 144 5.76 1.78 -15.07
C GLY A 144 4.49 0.98 -14.82
N MET A 145 3.87 0.55 -15.92
CA MET A 145 2.65 -0.27 -15.95
C MET A 145 2.73 -1.33 -17.08
N ASP A 146 3.93 -1.57 -17.61
CA ASP A 146 4.13 -2.41 -18.79
C ASP A 146 4.08 -3.89 -18.39
N LYS A 147 4.67 -4.21 -17.23
CA LYS A 147 4.66 -5.57 -16.67
C LYS A 147 3.87 -5.61 -15.37
N VAL A 148 2.59 -5.96 -15.48
CA VAL A 148 1.71 -6.18 -14.33
C VAL A 148 1.58 -7.68 -14.06
N ILE A 149 1.92 -8.12 -12.86
CA ILE A 149 1.84 -9.52 -12.44
C ILE A 149 0.74 -9.75 -11.41
N ILE A 150 0.03 -10.87 -11.51
CA ILE A 150 -1.14 -11.23 -10.69
C ILE A 150 -0.87 -12.55 -9.97
N ALA A 151 -0.98 -12.56 -8.63
CA ALA A 151 -1.03 -13.79 -7.83
C ALA A 151 -2.44 -14.38 -7.89
N ASN A 152 -2.68 -15.27 -8.84
CA ASN A 152 -4.00 -15.79 -9.19
C ASN A 152 -4.26 -17.15 -8.54
N ASP A 153 -5.11 -17.18 -7.51
CA ASP A 153 -5.67 -18.41 -6.94
C ASP A 153 -7.14 -18.65 -7.35
N ASP A 154 -7.66 -17.83 -8.28
CA ASP A 154 -9.06 -17.61 -8.68
C ASP A 154 -10.02 -17.37 -7.50
N GLY A 155 -9.49 -16.93 -6.36
CA GLY A 155 -10.27 -16.62 -5.19
C GLY A 155 -11.05 -15.31 -5.34
N VAL A 156 -12.19 -15.21 -4.64
CA VAL A 156 -13.06 -14.01 -4.61
C VAL A 156 -12.27 -12.71 -4.40
N LYS A 157 -11.21 -12.75 -3.59
CA LYS A 157 -10.42 -11.56 -3.25
C LYS A 157 -9.50 -11.11 -4.37
N ILE A 158 -8.76 -12.03 -5.01
CA ILE A 158 -7.93 -11.65 -6.16
C ILE A 158 -8.83 -11.20 -7.30
N ASN A 159 -9.98 -11.86 -7.52
CA ASN A 159 -10.93 -11.49 -8.56
C ASN A 159 -11.46 -10.06 -8.33
N ARG A 160 -11.80 -9.72 -7.08
CA ARG A 160 -12.16 -8.36 -6.69
C ARG A 160 -11.00 -7.38 -6.91
N SER A 161 -9.80 -7.70 -6.47
CA SER A 161 -8.63 -6.83 -6.63
C SER A 161 -8.33 -6.57 -8.11
N CYS A 162 -8.35 -7.59 -8.97
CA CYS A 162 -8.17 -7.43 -10.42
C CYS A 162 -9.32 -6.65 -11.07
N TYR A 163 -10.56 -6.84 -10.63
CA TYR A 163 -11.68 -6.01 -11.08
C TYR A 163 -11.46 -4.54 -10.75
N GLN A 164 -11.07 -4.22 -9.52
CA GLN A 164 -10.75 -2.84 -9.14
C GLN A 164 -9.55 -2.30 -9.91
N PHE A 165 -8.50 -3.10 -10.07
CA PHE A 165 -7.30 -2.73 -10.82
C PHE A 165 -7.62 -2.34 -12.26
N THR A 166 -8.35 -3.21 -12.98
CA THR A 166 -8.68 -2.99 -14.40
C THR A 166 -9.62 -1.80 -14.63
N ASN A 167 -10.45 -1.46 -13.63
CA ASN A 167 -11.26 -0.24 -13.67
C ASN A 167 -10.46 1.01 -13.31
N LEU A 168 -9.49 0.90 -12.38
CA LEU A 168 -8.66 2.02 -11.98
C LEU A 168 -7.59 2.35 -13.02
N PHE A 169 -7.06 1.32 -13.71
CA PHE A 169 -6.02 1.41 -14.73
C PHE A 169 -6.47 0.73 -16.05
N PRO A 170 -7.51 1.25 -16.73
CA PRO A 170 -8.00 0.69 -17.98
C PRO A 170 -6.96 0.67 -19.12
N GLU A 171 -5.93 1.50 -19.03
CA GLU A 171 -4.80 1.59 -19.96
C GLU A 171 -3.91 0.34 -19.98
N VAL A 172 -3.85 -0.42 -18.89
CA VAL A 172 -3.03 -1.65 -18.82
C VAL A 172 -3.67 -2.74 -19.66
N LYS A 173 -2.96 -3.24 -20.67
CA LYS A 173 -3.48 -4.26 -21.61
C LYS A 173 -2.88 -5.64 -21.41
N GLU A 174 -1.65 -5.72 -20.92
CA GLU A 174 -0.90 -6.96 -20.80
C GLU A 174 -0.70 -7.33 -19.33
N PHE A 175 -0.88 -8.62 -19.02
CA PHE A 175 -0.73 -9.14 -17.67
C PHE A 175 0.00 -10.48 -17.68
N ILE A 176 0.76 -10.70 -16.62
CA ILE A 176 1.29 -12.01 -16.25
C ILE A 176 0.46 -12.50 -15.07
N SER A 177 0.04 -13.76 -15.10
CA SER A 177 -0.69 -14.38 -14.01
C SER A 177 0.08 -15.62 -13.57
N PHE A 178 0.21 -15.84 -12.27
CA PHE A 178 0.80 -17.05 -11.74
C PHE A 178 -0.04 -17.67 -10.62
N VAL A 179 0.04 -18.98 -10.51
CA VAL A 179 -0.45 -19.76 -9.37
C VAL A 179 0.71 -20.61 -8.82
N ILE A 180 0.78 -20.82 -7.51
CA ILE A 180 1.85 -21.60 -6.87
C ILE A 180 1.30 -22.97 -6.47
N ASN A 181 1.92 -24.05 -6.94
CA ASN A 181 1.64 -25.44 -6.54
C ASN A 181 0.15 -25.82 -6.55
N LYS A 182 -0.63 -25.24 -7.46
CA LYS A 182 -2.07 -25.48 -7.59
C LYS A 182 -2.47 -25.35 -9.04
N GLU A 183 -3.27 -26.28 -9.53
CA GLU A 183 -3.96 -26.17 -10.81
C GLU A 183 -5.34 -25.53 -10.61
N ILE A 184 -5.75 -24.70 -11.56
CA ILE A 184 -7.05 -24.04 -11.57
C ILE A 184 -7.83 -24.63 -12.75
N GLU A 185 -8.82 -25.48 -12.47
CA GLU A 185 -9.61 -26.19 -13.49
C GLU A 185 -10.45 -25.21 -14.33
N GLU A 186 -11.11 -24.26 -13.68
CA GLU A 186 -11.85 -23.17 -14.31
C GLU A 186 -11.34 -21.85 -13.75
N ASN A 187 -10.79 -20.99 -14.61
CA ASN A 187 -10.16 -19.73 -14.20
C ASN A 187 -11.03 -18.55 -14.61
N HIS A 188 -11.96 -18.18 -13.73
CA HIS A 188 -12.90 -17.08 -14.00
C HIS A 188 -12.18 -15.73 -14.16
N LEU A 189 -11.07 -15.53 -13.45
CA LEU A 189 -10.28 -14.32 -13.58
C LEU A 189 -9.69 -14.14 -14.98
N ILE A 190 -9.14 -15.21 -15.58
CA ILE A 190 -8.61 -15.14 -16.96
C ILE A 190 -9.74 -14.81 -17.93
N GLY A 191 -10.87 -15.52 -17.85
CA GLY A 191 -12.02 -15.26 -18.72
C GLY A 191 -12.57 -13.83 -18.57
N TYR A 192 -12.58 -13.26 -17.36
CA TYR A 192 -12.92 -11.86 -17.13
C TYR A 192 -11.95 -10.90 -17.85
N LEU A 193 -10.64 -11.16 -17.76
CA LEU A 193 -9.62 -10.30 -18.36
C LEU A 193 -9.65 -10.36 -19.89
N GLU A 194 -9.80 -11.55 -20.46
CA GLU A 194 -9.98 -11.74 -21.91
C GLU A 194 -11.27 -11.05 -22.41
N GLY A 195 -12.37 -11.18 -21.67
CA GLY A 195 -13.62 -10.46 -21.94
C GLY A 195 -13.50 -8.92 -21.83
N LYS A 196 -12.43 -8.41 -21.21
CA LYS A 196 -12.06 -6.99 -21.15
C LYS A 196 -10.99 -6.62 -22.19
N GLU A 197 -10.76 -7.47 -23.18
CA GLU A 197 -9.76 -7.30 -24.24
C GLU A 197 -8.35 -7.10 -23.68
N LYS A 198 -8.00 -7.87 -22.65
CA LYS A 198 -6.65 -7.90 -22.04
C LYS A 198 -5.92 -9.17 -22.47
N THR A 199 -4.62 -9.06 -22.67
CA THR A 199 -3.74 -10.19 -22.99
C THR A 199 -3.09 -10.71 -21.72
N ILE A 200 -3.36 -11.97 -21.36
CA ILE A 200 -2.83 -12.61 -20.16
C ILE A 200 -1.91 -13.76 -20.55
N LYS A 201 -0.72 -13.81 -19.94
CA LYS A 201 0.11 -15.02 -19.89
C LYS A 201 -0.03 -15.68 -18.53
N HIS A 202 -0.65 -16.86 -18.46
CA HIS A 202 -0.83 -17.61 -17.22
C HIS A 202 0.24 -18.69 -17.05
N GLU A 203 0.77 -18.83 -15.83
CA GLU A 203 1.83 -19.79 -15.48
C GLU A 203 1.54 -20.51 -14.17
N VAL A 204 1.81 -21.82 -14.13
CA VAL A 204 1.82 -22.60 -12.88
C VAL A 204 3.26 -22.69 -12.40
N LEU A 205 3.55 -22.13 -11.23
CA LEU A 205 4.85 -22.19 -10.58
C LEU A 205 4.88 -23.38 -9.63
N ASN A 206 5.58 -24.44 -10.04
CA ASN A 206 5.80 -25.63 -9.23
C ASN A 206 7.11 -25.47 -8.46
N THR A 207 7.08 -24.75 -7.33
CA THR A 207 8.27 -24.47 -6.52
C THR A 207 7.96 -24.51 -5.03
N ALA A 208 8.90 -25.01 -4.25
CA ALA A 208 8.91 -24.87 -2.79
C ALA A 208 9.69 -23.62 -2.34
N ASP A 209 10.45 -23.01 -3.25
CA ASP A 209 11.25 -21.83 -2.99
C ASP A 209 10.49 -20.55 -3.36
N TYR A 210 9.98 -19.86 -2.34
CA TYR A 210 9.28 -18.60 -2.53
C TYR A 210 10.20 -17.45 -2.96
N ASP A 211 11.52 -17.60 -2.83
CA ASP A 211 12.43 -16.55 -3.24
C ASP A 211 12.48 -16.48 -4.79
N GLU A 212 12.33 -17.60 -5.50
CA GLU A 212 12.11 -17.62 -6.96
C GLU A 212 10.84 -16.86 -7.39
N VAL A 213 9.75 -17.03 -6.63
CA VAL A 213 8.49 -16.31 -6.87
C VAL A 213 8.69 -14.80 -6.66
N LEU A 214 9.41 -14.42 -5.60
CA LEU A 214 9.73 -13.03 -5.32
C LEU A 214 10.61 -12.41 -6.41
N GLU A 215 11.61 -13.13 -6.91
CA GLU A 215 12.45 -12.69 -8.03
C GLU A 215 11.61 -12.36 -9.25
N LYS A 216 10.71 -13.27 -9.65
CA LYS A 216 9.78 -13.05 -10.77
C LYS A 216 8.89 -11.81 -10.56
N ILE A 217 8.34 -11.63 -9.35
CA ILE A 217 7.54 -10.44 -9.01
C ILE A 217 8.40 -9.17 -9.09
N ASN A 218 9.65 -9.24 -8.64
CA ASN A 218 10.59 -8.12 -8.59
C ASN A 218 11.07 -7.66 -9.98
N GLU A 219 10.88 -8.44 -11.03
CA GLU A 219 11.11 -8.07 -12.43
C GLU A 219 9.94 -7.28 -13.06
N CYS A 220 8.80 -7.23 -12.37
CA CYS A 220 7.58 -6.56 -12.83
C CYS A 220 7.47 -5.15 -12.25
N ASP A 221 6.67 -4.30 -12.89
CA ASP A 221 6.45 -2.91 -12.46
C ASP A 221 5.41 -2.81 -11.34
N PHE A 222 4.42 -3.71 -11.37
CA PHE A 222 3.31 -3.70 -10.44
C PHE A 222 2.80 -5.11 -10.12
N PHE A 223 2.56 -5.39 -8.85
CA PHE A 223 2.06 -6.68 -8.38
C PHE A 223 0.63 -6.55 -7.86
N VAL A 224 -0.31 -7.32 -8.42
CA VAL A 224 -1.71 -7.38 -7.97
C VAL A 224 -1.91 -8.63 -7.12
N MET A 225 -2.41 -8.44 -5.91
CA MET A 225 -2.75 -9.54 -4.99
C MET A 225 -4.12 -9.33 -4.34
N GLY A 226 -4.75 -10.42 -3.92
CA GLY A 226 -5.99 -10.36 -3.14
C GLY A 226 -5.74 -9.85 -1.71
N ASN A 227 -6.75 -9.19 -1.12
CA ASN A 227 -6.65 -8.70 0.25
C ASN A 227 -6.38 -9.84 1.27
N LEU A 228 -5.60 -9.56 2.32
CA LEU A 228 -5.34 -10.51 3.41
C LEU A 228 -6.65 -10.85 4.15
N SER A 229 -6.75 -12.06 4.72
CA SER A 229 -7.99 -12.45 5.42
C SER A 229 -8.09 -11.81 6.79
N ARG A 230 -9.30 -11.84 7.38
CA ARG A 230 -9.54 -11.34 8.75
C ARG A 230 -8.69 -12.06 9.81
N SER A 231 -8.13 -13.23 9.49
CA SER A 231 -7.25 -14.00 10.38
C SER A 231 -5.77 -13.66 10.23
N TYR A 232 -5.42 -12.44 9.80
CA TYR A 232 -4.04 -11.89 9.73
C TYR A 232 -3.09 -12.42 10.84
N PHE A 233 -3.53 -12.45 12.10
CA PHE A 233 -2.76 -12.99 13.23
C PHE A 233 -2.46 -14.50 13.11
N PHE A 234 -3.45 -15.31 12.71
CA PHE A 234 -3.26 -16.73 12.43
C PHE A 234 -2.41 -16.96 11.18
N GLU A 235 -2.57 -16.12 10.15
CA GLU A 235 -1.78 -16.23 8.91
C GLU A 235 -0.29 -15.91 9.14
N LYS A 236 0.03 -14.98 10.05
CA LYS A 236 1.40 -14.62 10.46
C LYS A 236 2.08 -15.75 11.25
N ILE A 237 1.35 -16.43 12.14
CA ILE A 237 1.87 -17.57 12.92
C ILE A 237 2.08 -18.80 12.03
N ILE A 238 1.24 -18.99 11.01
CA ILE A 238 1.25 -20.18 10.13
C ILE A 238 2.12 -19.96 8.88
N GLY A 239 2.71 -18.78 8.68
CA GLY A 239 3.63 -18.53 7.57
C GLY A 239 2.98 -18.67 6.19
N LYS A 240 1.75 -18.16 6.02
CA LYS A 240 1.07 -18.25 4.71
C LYS A 240 1.74 -17.38 3.65
N ASN A 241 1.86 -17.94 2.45
CA ASN A 241 2.51 -17.39 1.26
C ASN A 241 2.17 -15.92 0.97
N GLY A 242 0.91 -15.52 1.12
CA GLY A 242 0.45 -14.15 0.84
C GLY A 242 1.10 -13.08 1.71
N ILE A 243 1.40 -13.39 2.99
CA ILE A 243 2.09 -12.44 3.87
C ILE A 243 3.57 -12.32 3.49
N LYS A 244 4.23 -13.45 3.20
CA LYS A 244 5.63 -13.43 2.73
C LYS A 244 5.78 -12.59 1.46
N LEU A 245 4.84 -12.72 0.51
CA LEU A 245 4.82 -11.91 -0.71
C LEU A 245 4.58 -10.43 -0.41
N LEU A 246 3.60 -10.10 0.44
CA LEU A 246 3.32 -8.72 0.82
C LEU A 246 4.52 -8.07 1.51
N GLU A 247 5.13 -8.72 2.49
CA GLU A 247 6.22 -8.16 3.29
C GLU A 247 7.55 -8.09 2.50
N LYS A 248 7.90 -9.14 1.76
CA LYS A 248 9.22 -9.25 1.09
C LYS A 248 9.27 -8.76 -0.34
N SER A 249 8.14 -8.61 -1.04
CA SER A 249 8.17 -8.07 -2.40
C SER A 249 8.70 -6.64 -2.39
N LYS A 250 9.56 -6.32 -3.36
CA LYS A 250 10.11 -4.98 -3.55
C LYS A 250 9.23 -4.15 -4.47
N THR A 251 8.56 -4.82 -5.42
CA THR A 251 7.62 -4.23 -6.37
C THR A 251 6.45 -3.59 -5.63
N PRO A 252 5.94 -2.43 -6.10
CA PRO A 252 4.68 -1.88 -5.62
C PRO A 252 3.56 -2.92 -5.67
N ILE A 253 2.65 -2.88 -4.71
CA ILE A 253 1.60 -3.91 -4.56
C ILE A 253 0.24 -3.26 -4.54
N PHE A 254 -0.65 -3.73 -5.41
CA PHE A 254 -2.04 -3.34 -5.47
C PHE A 254 -2.93 -4.36 -4.76
N ILE A 255 -3.82 -3.88 -3.90
CA ILE A 255 -4.87 -4.66 -3.23
C ILE A 255 -6.19 -3.92 -3.38
N GLY A 256 -7.26 -4.61 -3.79
CA GLY A 256 -8.62 -4.06 -3.92
C GLY A 256 -9.72 -4.93 -3.30
#